data_AF-A0A553HXV8-F1
#
_entry.id   AF-A0A553HXV8-F1
#
_cell.length_a   1.000
_cell.length_b   1.000
_cell.length_c   1.000
_cell.angle_alpha   90.00
_cell.angle_beta   90.00
_cell.angle_gamma   90.00
#
_symmetry.space_group_name_H-M   'P 1'
#
loop_
_entity.id
_entity.type
_entity.pdbx_description
1 polymer ?
#
loop_
_entity_poly.entity_id
_entity_poly.type
_entity_poly.pdbx_seq_one_letter_code
_entity_poly.pdbx_strand_id
1 'polypeptide(L)'
;MSGEGPESIPTSADPRSKRPTKKRALTPLSAQAKELDTLFAHPEQEIRTEKRDTAPRLAAPPEIVANVQGSSAGAGSGEFHVYKASRRREYERLRRMDEEVAKESADAEFERGKEERLRRDDEKTRRNREKREKKRKAREQQQRAKNGGAAGGGGGGGGGDHGGNSTAAGNCGAAGAATTHNGVKPRIQRRENDKEDGEDIAQDAVDQPMEEARGIVIEDD
;
A
#
# COMPACT_ATOMS: atom_id res chain seq x y z
N MET A 1 22.43 -54.53 25.95
CA MET A 1 22.10 -53.73 24.75
C MET A 1 20.63 -53.94 24.48
N SER A 2 19.79 -52.98 24.89
CA SER A 2 18.34 -53.06 24.69
C SER A 2 18.01 -52.35 23.39
N GLY A 3 17.58 -53.13 22.39
CA GLY A 3 17.24 -52.63 21.07
C GLY A 3 16.03 -51.71 21.13
N GLU A 4 16.14 -50.56 20.48
CA GLU A 4 15.05 -49.64 20.19
C GLU A 4 14.13 -50.30 19.16
N GLY A 5 13.22 -51.16 19.65
CA GLY A 5 12.19 -51.78 18.83
C GLY A 5 11.14 -50.75 18.37
N PRO A 6 10.42 -51.01 17.27
CA PRO A 6 9.43 -50.10 16.68
C PRO A 6 8.22 -49.78 17.60
N GLU A 7 8.13 -50.44 18.75
CA GLU A 7 7.13 -50.24 19.82
C GLU A 7 7.33 -48.93 20.61
N SER A 8 8.46 -48.23 20.43
CA SER A 8 8.80 -46.99 21.16
C SER A 8 8.33 -45.71 20.48
N ILE A 9 7.58 -45.78 19.38
CA ILE A 9 6.96 -44.59 18.81
C ILE A 9 5.74 -44.27 19.69
N PRO A 10 5.68 -43.09 20.35
CA PRO A 10 4.50 -42.75 21.14
C PRO A 10 3.27 -42.84 20.24
N THR A 11 2.23 -43.54 20.69
CA THR A 11 0.96 -43.77 19.96
C THR A 11 0.28 -42.49 19.46
N SER A 12 0.73 -41.31 19.89
CA SER A 12 0.34 -40.00 19.37
C SER A 12 0.97 -39.62 18.02
N ALA A 13 1.97 -40.36 17.55
CA ALA A 13 2.68 -40.13 16.28
C ALA A 13 2.40 -41.20 15.21
N ASP A 14 1.56 -42.20 15.50
CA ASP A 14 1.17 -43.24 14.53
C ASP A 14 0.09 -42.72 13.56
N PRO A 15 0.37 -42.65 12.24
CA PRO A 15 -0.58 -42.18 11.22
C PRO A 15 -1.78 -43.11 11.02
N ARG A 16 -1.74 -44.35 11.51
CA ARG A 16 -2.90 -45.27 11.49
C ARG A 16 -3.87 -45.02 12.63
N SER A 17 -3.43 -44.32 13.69
CA SER A 17 -4.30 -43.96 14.80
C SER A 17 -5.21 -42.80 14.39
N LYS A 18 -6.54 -43.04 14.31
CA LYS A 18 -7.54 -41.98 14.05
C LYS A 18 -7.78 -41.08 15.28
N ARG A 19 -6.84 -41.01 16.21
CA ARG A 19 -6.98 -40.21 17.43
C ARG A 19 -6.87 -38.74 17.04
N PRO A 20 -7.76 -37.86 17.52
CA PRO A 20 -7.68 -36.44 17.21
C PRO A 20 -6.36 -35.87 17.76
N THR A 21 -5.40 -35.63 16.87
CA THR A 21 -4.16 -34.93 17.22
C THR A 21 -4.50 -33.48 17.56
N LYS A 22 -3.89 -32.93 18.63
CA LYS A 22 -4.01 -31.51 18.94
C LYS A 22 -3.68 -30.71 17.67
N LYS A 23 -4.64 -29.89 17.19
CA LYS A 23 -4.48 -29.08 15.98
C LYS A 23 -3.23 -28.20 16.17
N ARG A 24 -2.15 -28.52 15.46
CA ARG A 24 -0.98 -27.66 15.41
C ARG A 24 -1.37 -26.37 14.70
N ALA A 25 -0.97 -25.21 15.23
CA ALA A 25 -1.14 -23.95 14.51
C ALA A 25 -0.42 -24.08 13.17
N LEU A 26 -1.18 -24.00 12.07
CA LEU A 26 -0.60 -24.09 10.73
C LEU A 26 0.33 -22.89 10.54
N THR A 27 1.57 -23.15 10.14
CA THR A 27 2.43 -22.10 9.58
C THR A 27 1.78 -21.57 8.30
N PRO A 28 2.02 -20.30 7.92
CA PRO A 28 1.44 -19.73 6.70
C PRO A 28 1.75 -20.59 5.46
N LEU A 29 2.96 -21.14 5.38
CA LEU A 29 3.37 -22.06 4.32
C LEU A 29 2.56 -23.36 4.32
N SER A 30 2.27 -23.92 5.50
CA SER A 30 1.45 -25.13 5.60
C SER A 30 -0.03 -24.90 5.29
N ALA A 31 -0.54 -23.67 5.45
CA ALA A 31 -1.88 -23.29 5.04
C ALA A 31 -1.97 -23.19 3.51
N GLN A 32 -1.01 -22.52 2.88
CA GLN A 32 -0.90 -22.43 1.42
C GLN A 32 -0.72 -23.81 0.79
N ALA A 33 0.14 -24.67 1.35
CA ALA A 33 0.34 -26.03 0.84
C ALA A 33 -0.98 -26.83 0.82
N LYS A 34 -1.80 -26.73 1.86
CA LYS A 34 -3.11 -27.39 1.89
C LYS A 34 -4.07 -26.85 0.85
N GLU A 35 -4.08 -25.53 0.65
CA GLU A 35 -4.89 -24.91 -0.40
C GLU A 35 -4.46 -25.40 -1.79
N LEU A 36 -3.15 -25.46 -2.05
CA LEU A 36 -2.61 -26.04 -3.27
C LEU A 36 -2.96 -27.52 -3.44
N ASP A 37 -2.85 -28.33 -2.38
CA ASP A 37 -3.24 -29.74 -2.41
C ASP A 37 -4.74 -29.90 -2.75
N THR A 38 -5.60 -29.01 -2.25
CA THR A 38 -7.04 -29.02 -2.59
C THR A 38 -7.31 -28.62 -4.03
N LEU A 39 -6.57 -27.64 -4.57
CA LEU A 39 -6.69 -27.22 -5.96
C LEU A 39 -6.17 -28.31 -6.92
N PHE A 40 -5.07 -28.98 -6.57
CA PHE A 40 -4.50 -30.06 -7.39
C PHE A 40 -5.31 -31.36 -7.32
N ALA A 41 -6.15 -31.57 -6.31
CA ALA A 41 -7.07 -32.70 -6.26
C ALA A 41 -8.11 -32.64 -7.38
N HIS A 42 -8.47 -31.43 -7.84
CA HIS A 42 -9.46 -31.20 -8.89
C HIS A 42 -8.92 -30.21 -9.95
N PRO A 43 -7.97 -30.63 -10.79
CA PRO A 43 -7.30 -29.72 -11.74
C PRO A 43 -8.22 -29.21 -12.85
N GLU A 44 -9.32 -29.90 -13.14
CA GLU A 44 -10.33 -29.51 -14.14
C GLU A 44 -11.35 -28.49 -13.59
N GLN A 45 -11.30 -28.17 -12.29
CA GLN A 45 -12.25 -27.23 -11.68
C GLN A 45 -11.91 -25.80 -12.09
N GLU A 46 -12.88 -25.09 -12.70
CA GLU A 46 -12.72 -23.68 -13.04
C GLU A 46 -12.51 -22.83 -11.78
N ILE A 47 -11.32 -22.26 -11.66
CA ILE A 47 -10.97 -21.36 -10.56
C ILE A 47 -11.56 -19.99 -10.87
N ARG A 48 -12.57 -19.58 -10.10
CA ARG A 48 -13.10 -18.21 -10.13
C ARG A 48 -12.07 -17.27 -9.52
N THR A 49 -11.13 -16.79 -10.34
CA THR A 49 -10.34 -15.62 -10.00
C THR A 49 -11.31 -14.45 -9.93
N GLU A 50 -11.57 -13.97 -8.72
CA GLU A 50 -12.71 -13.12 -8.39
C GLU A 50 -12.78 -11.93 -9.37
N LYS A 51 -13.82 -11.94 -10.23
CA LYS A 51 -14.20 -10.74 -10.97
C LYS A 51 -14.60 -9.74 -9.90
N ARG A 52 -13.92 -8.58 -9.89
CA ARG A 52 -14.14 -7.49 -8.95
C ARG A 52 -15.64 -7.31 -8.70
N ASP A 53 -16.09 -7.66 -7.50
CA ASP A 53 -17.49 -7.47 -7.14
C ASP A 53 -17.84 -6.01 -7.35
N THR A 54 -18.81 -5.74 -8.24
CA THR A 54 -19.32 -4.39 -8.40
C THR A 54 -19.86 -3.96 -7.05
N ALA A 55 -19.35 -2.85 -6.51
CA ALA A 55 -19.79 -2.32 -5.22
C ALA A 55 -21.31 -2.39 -5.12
N PRO A 56 -21.87 -2.87 -3.99
CA PRO A 56 -23.31 -3.11 -3.85
C PRO A 56 -24.04 -1.83 -4.25
N ARG A 57 -24.88 -1.87 -5.29
CA ARG A 57 -25.65 -0.70 -5.77
C ARG A 57 -26.97 -0.64 -5.02
N LEU A 58 -27.39 0.55 -4.62
CA LEU A 58 -28.75 0.74 -4.13
C LEU A 58 -29.69 0.49 -5.30
N ALA A 59 -30.76 -0.27 -5.05
CA ALA A 59 -31.80 -0.47 -6.06
C ALA A 59 -32.42 0.89 -6.40
N ALA A 60 -32.62 1.15 -7.70
CA ALA A 60 -33.32 2.35 -8.14
C ALA A 60 -34.73 2.39 -7.51
N PRO A 61 -35.21 3.58 -7.11
CA PRO A 61 -36.58 3.70 -6.61
C PRO A 61 -37.56 3.24 -7.71
N PRO A 62 -38.61 2.49 -7.35
CA PRO A 62 -39.61 2.04 -8.32
C PRO A 62 -40.35 3.25 -8.92
N GLU A 63 -40.55 3.24 -10.23
CA GLU A 63 -41.18 4.36 -10.96
C GLU A 63 -42.67 4.52 -10.63
N ILE A 64 -43.39 3.41 -10.43
CA ILE A 64 -44.82 3.42 -10.16
C ILE A 64 -45.10 2.66 -8.87
N VAL A 65 -45.72 3.34 -7.91
CA VAL A 65 -46.28 2.71 -6.71
C VAL A 65 -47.77 2.52 -6.95
N ALA A 66 -48.21 1.28 -7.13
CA ALA A 66 -49.61 0.97 -7.46
C ALA A 66 -50.58 1.13 -6.26
N ASN A 67 -50.06 1.14 -5.03
CA ASN A 67 -50.87 1.07 -3.80
C ASN A 67 -50.94 2.42 -3.08
N VAL A 68 -51.22 3.50 -3.81
CA VAL A 68 -51.35 4.84 -3.22
C VAL A 68 -52.79 5.06 -2.79
N GLN A 69 -53.03 5.08 -1.47
CA GLN A 69 -54.32 5.45 -0.89
C GLN A 69 -54.57 6.95 -1.13
N GLY A 70 -55.83 7.35 -1.33
CA GLY A 70 -56.18 8.74 -1.69
C GLY A 70 -55.68 9.77 -0.66
N SER A 71 -55.42 11.00 -1.12
CA SER A 71 -54.76 12.05 -0.32
C SER A 71 -55.50 12.46 0.96
N SER A 72 -56.82 12.27 1.01
CA SER A 72 -57.65 12.57 2.19
C SER A 72 -57.93 11.35 3.07
N ALA A 73 -57.45 10.17 2.69
CA ALA A 73 -57.70 8.95 3.43
C ALA A 73 -56.76 8.88 4.66
N GLY A 74 -57.29 8.42 5.80
CA GLY A 74 -56.55 8.38 7.07
C GLY A 74 -55.36 7.40 7.06
N ALA A 75 -54.46 7.56 8.05
CA ALA A 75 -53.30 6.68 8.19
C ALA A 75 -53.71 5.22 8.46
N GLY A 76 -53.32 4.32 7.55
CA GLY A 76 -53.50 2.88 7.73
C GLY A 76 -52.49 2.28 8.71
N SER A 77 -52.76 1.09 9.24
CA SER A 77 -51.86 0.40 10.18
C SER A 77 -50.50 0.01 9.57
N GLY A 78 -50.43 -0.13 8.25
CA GLY A 78 -49.19 -0.43 7.52
C GLY A 78 -48.34 0.79 7.17
N GLU A 79 -48.88 2.02 7.30
CA GLU A 79 -48.21 3.24 6.86
C GLU A 79 -46.90 3.51 7.61
N PHE A 80 -46.88 3.17 8.91
CA PHE A 80 -45.67 3.27 9.72
C PHE A 80 -44.51 2.45 9.15
N HIS A 81 -44.78 1.24 8.67
CA HIS A 81 -43.75 0.37 8.10
C HIS A 81 -43.30 0.84 6.72
N VAL A 82 -44.20 1.39 5.92
CA VAL A 82 -43.87 2.02 4.64
C VAL A 82 -42.91 3.19 4.87
N TYR A 83 -43.25 4.08 5.81
CA TYR A 83 -42.38 5.20 6.20
C TYR A 83 -41.01 4.75 6.73
N LYS A 84 -40.99 3.75 7.61
CA LYS A 84 -39.73 3.21 8.16
C LYS A 84 -38.83 2.65 7.06
N ALA A 85 -39.40 1.95 6.08
CA ALA A 85 -38.67 1.39 4.95
C ALA A 85 -38.19 2.49 3.99
N SER A 86 -39.03 3.47 3.66
CA SER A 86 -38.66 4.57 2.77
C SER A 86 -37.57 5.46 3.38
N ARG A 87 -37.71 5.83 4.66
CA ARG A 87 -36.70 6.62 5.39
C ARG A 87 -35.35 5.88 5.46
N ARG A 88 -35.37 4.57 5.73
CA ARG A 88 -34.14 3.76 5.75
C ARG A 88 -33.45 3.75 4.38
N ARG A 89 -34.20 3.51 3.30
CA ARG A 89 -33.66 3.56 1.93
C ARG A 89 -33.08 4.93 1.59
N GLU A 90 -33.74 6.00 2.03
CA GLU A 90 -33.29 7.37 1.77
C GLU A 90 -32.01 7.71 2.55
N TYR A 91 -31.90 7.32 3.82
CA TYR A 91 -30.65 7.51 4.57
C TYR A 91 -29.50 6.67 3.99
N GLU A 92 -29.76 5.44 3.55
CA GLU A 92 -28.76 4.63 2.85
C GLU A 92 -28.32 5.30 1.53
N ARG A 93 -29.25 5.94 0.80
CA ARG A 93 -28.98 6.72 -0.42
C ARG A 93 -28.12 7.94 -0.16
N LEU A 94 -28.51 8.79 0.78
CA LEU A 94 -27.76 10.00 1.14
C LEU A 94 -26.36 9.65 1.65
N ARG A 95 -26.28 8.70 2.58
CA ARG A 95 -25.00 8.24 3.12
C ARG A 95 -24.05 7.75 2.02
N ARG A 96 -24.57 7.00 1.04
CA ARG A 96 -23.75 6.51 -0.07
C ARG A 96 -23.24 7.66 -0.94
N MET A 97 -24.11 8.63 -1.26
CA MET A 97 -23.72 9.81 -2.03
C MET A 97 -22.63 10.61 -1.30
N ASP A 98 -22.77 10.80 0.01
CA ASP A 98 -21.77 11.48 0.83
C ASP A 98 -20.44 10.69 0.88
N GLU A 99 -20.51 9.36 1.03
CA GLU A 99 -19.32 8.48 1.00
C GLU A 99 -18.63 8.47 -0.37
N GLU A 100 -19.37 8.56 -1.47
CA GLU A 100 -18.83 8.65 -2.83
C GLU A 100 -18.12 9.99 -3.04
N VAL A 101 -18.76 11.11 -2.68
CA VAL A 101 -18.15 12.45 -2.76
C VAL A 101 -16.89 12.55 -1.90
N ALA A 102 -16.92 12.00 -0.68
CA ALA A 102 -15.75 12.00 0.21
C ALA A 102 -14.59 11.15 -0.33
N LYS A 103 -14.88 10.05 -1.03
CA LYS A 103 -13.85 9.23 -1.69
C LYS A 103 -13.28 9.93 -2.90
N GLU A 104 -14.13 10.50 -3.75
CA GLU A 104 -13.70 11.22 -4.95
C GLU A 104 -12.81 12.43 -4.60
N SER A 105 -13.16 13.19 -3.55
CA SER A 105 -12.32 14.29 -3.08
C SER A 105 -10.97 13.80 -2.53
N ALA A 106 -10.98 12.76 -1.69
CA ALA A 106 -9.75 12.18 -1.14
C ALA A 106 -8.84 11.59 -2.22
N ASP A 107 -9.41 10.91 -3.22
CA ASP A 107 -8.67 10.35 -4.36
C ASP A 107 -8.07 11.46 -5.21
N ALA A 108 -8.83 12.53 -5.51
CA ALA A 108 -8.32 13.69 -6.25
C ALA A 108 -7.19 14.41 -5.51
N GLU A 109 -7.29 14.58 -4.20
CA GLU A 109 -6.22 15.16 -3.37
C GLU A 109 -4.98 14.26 -3.35
N PHE A 110 -5.17 12.94 -3.25
CA PHE A 110 -4.09 11.99 -3.28
C PHE A 110 -3.35 11.98 -4.62
N GLU A 111 -4.09 12.00 -5.74
CA GLU A 111 -3.52 12.04 -7.08
C GLU A 111 -2.72 13.33 -7.31
N ARG A 112 -3.27 14.49 -6.95
CA ARG A 112 -2.56 15.77 -7.00
C ARG A 112 -1.27 15.72 -6.17
N GLY A 113 -1.35 15.23 -4.93
CA GLY A 113 -0.19 15.09 -4.05
C GLY A 113 0.87 14.13 -4.60
N LYS A 114 0.46 13.05 -5.26
CA LYS A 114 1.34 12.08 -5.90
C LYS A 114 2.06 12.68 -7.11
N GLU A 115 1.33 13.39 -7.98
CA GLU A 115 1.89 14.06 -9.15
C GLU A 115 2.91 15.14 -8.76
N GLU A 116 2.61 15.94 -7.74
CA GLU A 116 3.55 16.94 -7.25
C GLU A 116 4.84 16.32 -6.70
N ARG A 117 4.74 15.22 -5.95
CA ARG A 117 5.91 14.50 -5.43
C ARG A 117 6.73 13.93 -6.58
N LEU A 118 6.08 13.28 -7.54
CA LEU A 118 6.75 12.73 -8.73
C LEU A 118 7.45 13.83 -9.52
N ARG A 119 6.81 14.97 -9.75
CA ARG A 119 7.40 16.13 -10.42
C ARG A 119 8.62 16.68 -9.67
N ARG A 120 8.53 16.85 -8.35
CA ARG A 120 9.66 17.32 -7.53
C ARG A 120 10.84 16.35 -7.59
N ASP A 121 10.57 15.05 -7.60
CA ASP A 121 11.60 14.03 -7.71
C ASP A 121 12.22 14.01 -9.11
N ASP A 122 11.40 14.06 -10.16
CA ASP A 122 11.83 14.13 -11.56
C ASP A 122 12.73 15.34 -11.82
N GLU A 123 12.35 16.53 -11.32
CA GLU A 123 13.15 17.75 -11.41
C GLU A 123 14.51 17.59 -10.73
N LYS A 124 14.55 16.98 -9.54
CA LYS A 124 15.81 16.69 -8.84
C LYS A 124 16.66 15.68 -9.61
N THR A 125 16.08 14.58 -10.10
CA THR A 125 16.80 13.58 -10.90
C THR A 125 17.30 14.16 -12.23
N ARG A 126 16.51 15.01 -12.90
CA ARG A 126 16.90 15.69 -14.14
C ARG A 126 18.09 16.62 -13.89
N ARG A 127 18.02 17.51 -12.90
CA ARG A 127 19.15 18.39 -12.54
C ARG A 127 20.42 17.59 -12.22
N ASN A 128 20.28 16.47 -11.52
CA ASN A 128 21.42 15.60 -11.19
C ASN A 128 21.95 14.85 -12.41
N ARG A 129 21.09 14.39 -13.32
CA ARG A 129 21.48 13.76 -14.60
C ARG A 129 22.23 14.75 -15.48
N GLU A 130 21.71 15.97 -15.66
CA GLU A 130 22.36 17.04 -16.42
C GLU A 130 23.77 17.37 -15.86
N LYS A 131 23.91 17.45 -14.54
CA LYS A 131 25.22 17.63 -13.87
C LYS A 131 26.19 16.49 -14.16
N ARG A 132 25.72 15.24 -14.14
CA ARG A 132 26.55 14.05 -14.44
C ARG A 132 26.93 13.99 -15.91
N GLU A 133 26.01 14.29 -16.82
CA GLU A 133 26.27 14.33 -18.26
C GLU A 133 27.26 15.44 -18.64
N LYS A 134 27.14 16.64 -18.05
CA LYS A 134 28.12 17.71 -18.26
C LYS A 134 29.52 17.29 -17.81
N LYS A 135 29.63 16.64 -16.64
CA LYS A 135 30.91 16.08 -16.15
C LYS A 135 31.43 14.97 -17.06
N ARG A 136 30.56 14.10 -17.58
CA ARG A 136 30.93 13.02 -18.52
C ARG A 136 31.46 13.59 -19.83
N LYS A 137 30.74 14.53 -20.44
CA LYS A 137 31.16 15.23 -21.67
C LYS A 137 32.49 15.98 -21.48
N ALA A 138 32.69 16.66 -20.36
CA ALA A 138 33.95 17.34 -20.06
C ALA A 138 35.13 16.35 -19.92
N ARG A 139 34.92 15.19 -19.25
CA ARG A 139 35.93 14.13 -19.16
C ARG A 139 36.22 13.48 -20.51
N GLU A 140 35.20 13.21 -21.32
CA GLU A 140 35.35 12.70 -22.68
C GLU A 140 36.14 13.68 -23.57
N GLN A 141 35.88 14.99 -23.47
CA GLN A 141 36.65 16.02 -24.19
C GLN A 141 38.11 16.08 -23.72
N GLN A 142 38.39 15.97 -22.42
CA GLN A 142 39.76 15.91 -21.89
C GLN A 142 40.50 14.64 -22.35
N GLN A 143 39.81 13.49 -22.38
CA GLN A 143 40.39 12.26 -22.91
C GLN A 143 40.63 12.36 -24.42
N ARG A 144 39.72 12.96 -25.19
CA ARG A 144 39.91 13.22 -26.63
C ARG A 144 41.04 14.20 -26.90
N ALA A 145 41.21 15.24 -26.07
CA ALA A 145 42.35 16.16 -26.18
C ALA A 145 43.68 15.47 -25.84
N LYS A 146 43.69 14.57 -24.84
CA LYS A 146 44.87 13.77 -24.50
C LYS A 146 45.20 12.71 -25.57
N ASN A 147 44.19 12.10 -26.17
CA ASN A 147 44.38 11.09 -27.22
C ASN A 147 44.62 11.71 -28.61
N GLY A 148 44.08 12.91 -28.89
CA GLY A 148 44.30 13.67 -30.12
C GLY A 148 45.64 14.42 -30.16
N GLY A 149 46.30 14.59 -29.02
CA GLY A 149 47.70 15.01 -28.90
C GLY A 149 48.71 13.86 -28.98
N ALA A 150 48.26 12.61 -29.15
CA ALA A 150 49.11 11.42 -29.17
C ALA A 150 49.14 10.75 -30.57
N ALA A 151 49.06 11.55 -31.63
CA ALA A 151 49.46 11.16 -32.99
C ALA A 151 50.77 11.89 -33.33
N GLY A 152 51.84 11.58 -32.59
CA GLY A 152 53.17 12.13 -32.84
C GLY A 152 54.13 11.94 -31.68
N GLY A 153 54.95 10.88 -31.73
CA GLY A 153 56.14 10.72 -30.90
C GLY A 153 56.02 9.67 -29.80
N GLY A 154 56.61 8.49 -30.04
CA GLY A 154 56.86 7.51 -28.99
C GLY A 154 58.02 7.90 -28.08
N GLY A 155 58.05 7.28 -26.89
CA GLY A 155 59.28 7.00 -26.14
C GLY A 155 59.43 7.65 -24.77
N GLY A 156 59.19 6.85 -23.71
CA GLY A 156 60.22 6.63 -22.67
C GLY A 156 60.11 7.33 -21.29
N GLY A 157 59.91 6.50 -20.26
CA GLY A 157 60.42 6.63 -18.86
C GLY A 157 59.68 7.64 -17.96
N GLY A 158 59.05 7.27 -16.84
CA GLY A 158 59.60 6.63 -15.63
C GLY A 158 59.68 7.70 -14.52
N GLY A 159 59.30 7.55 -13.25
CA GLY A 159 58.73 6.49 -12.41
C GLY A 159 58.39 7.07 -11.02
N GLY A 160 57.84 6.22 -10.15
CA GLY A 160 57.70 6.38 -8.68
C GLY A 160 56.45 7.18 -8.22
N ASP A 161 55.71 6.81 -7.17
CA ASP A 161 55.93 5.82 -6.12
C ASP A 161 54.69 5.72 -5.18
N HIS A 162 54.47 4.52 -4.61
CA HIS A 162 53.63 4.07 -3.46
C HIS A 162 52.17 4.56 -3.23
N GLY A 163 51.18 3.77 -2.80
CA GLY A 163 51.17 2.47 -2.12
C GLY A 163 49.74 1.88 -2.01
N GLY A 164 49.66 0.60 -1.62
CA GLY A 164 48.54 -0.35 -1.76
C GLY A 164 47.20 0.02 -1.11
N ASN A 165 46.10 -0.69 -1.36
CA ASN A 165 45.91 -2.10 -1.10
C ASN A 165 44.63 -2.60 -1.83
N SER A 166 44.72 -3.68 -2.60
CA SER A 166 43.55 -4.40 -3.12
C SER A 166 43.72 -5.91 -2.91
N THR A 167 43.15 -6.40 -1.82
CA THR A 167 42.81 -7.80 -1.56
C THR A 167 41.36 -7.81 -1.10
N ALA A 168 40.45 -8.67 -1.52
CA ALA A 168 40.48 -9.79 -2.44
C ALA A 168 39.02 -10.14 -2.76
N ALA A 169 38.77 -10.62 -3.97
CA ALA A 169 37.52 -11.30 -4.30
C ALA A 169 37.56 -12.74 -3.77
N GLY A 170 36.46 -13.13 -3.09
CA GLY A 170 35.87 -14.45 -2.86
C GLY A 170 36.76 -15.70 -2.71
N ASN A 171 36.52 -16.47 -1.64
CA ASN A 171 36.13 -17.87 -1.81
C ASN A 171 35.33 -18.43 -0.61
N CYS A 172 34.54 -19.45 -0.94
CA CYS A 172 33.67 -20.27 -0.13
C CYS A 172 34.41 -21.20 0.88
N GLY A 173 33.69 -21.66 1.92
CA GLY A 173 33.97 -22.94 2.59
C GLY A 173 34.02 -22.96 4.13
N ALA A 174 32.87 -23.26 4.74
CA ALA A 174 32.62 -24.16 5.88
C ALA A 174 33.24 -23.96 7.30
N ALA A 175 32.30 -24.02 8.27
CA ALA A 175 32.35 -24.60 9.62
C ALA A 175 33.04 -23.85 10.79
N GLY A 176 32.28 -23.68 11.90
CA GLY A 176 32.84 -23.56 13.25
C GLY A 176 32.29 -22.43 14.12
N ALA A 177 31.56 -22.83 15.16
CA ALA A 177 30.96 -22.09 16.28
C ALA A 177 31.72 -20.86 16.85
N ALA A 178 30.97 -19.81 17.23
CA ALA A 178 30.82 -19.33 18.63
C ALA A 178 30.25 -17.89 18.70
N THR A 179 29.12 -17.75 19.39
CA THR A 179 28.68 -16.68 20.31
C THR A 179 29.40 -15.32 20.27
N THR A 180 28.66 -14.23 20.02
CA THR A 180 28.35 -13.15 20.99
C THR A 180 27.48 -12.04 20.36
N HIS A 181 26.35 -11.78 21.03
CA HIS A 181 25.58 -10.53 21.12
C HIS A 181 26.27 -9.24 20.60
N ASN A 182 25.56 -8.41 19.82
CA ASN A 182 25.51 -6.95 20.03
C ASN A 182 24.54 -6.25 19.07
N GLY A 183 23.74 -5.35 19.66
CA GLY A 183 22.64 -4.63 19.00
C GLY A 183 23.10 -3.57 18.00
N VAL A 184 22.36 -3.47 16.90
CA VAL A 184 22.53 -2.45 15.87
C VAL A 184 21.79 -1.18 16.30
N LYS A 185 22.52 -0.11 16.60
CA LYS A 185 21.94 1.25 16.74
C LYS A 185 21.79 1.87 15.34
N PRO A 186 20.60 2.36 14.93
CA PRO A 186 20.48 3.07 13.67
C PRO A 186 21.03 4.51 13.80
N ARG A 187 21.97 4.85 12.91
CA ARG A 187 22.57 6.18 12.75
C ARG A 187 21.66 7.04 11.87
N ILE A 188 20.68 7.70 12.48
CA ILE A 188 19.96 8.83 11.86
C ILE A 188 20.09 10.01 12.82
N GLN A 189 21.01 10.92 12.53
CA GLN A 189 21.08 12.21 13.22
C GLN A 189 20.00 13.12 12.61
N ARG A 190 18.93 13.37 13.37
CA ARG A 190 17.92 14.38 13.08
C ARG A 190 18.60 15.74 13.25
N ARG A 191 18.72 16.54 12.18
CA ARG A 191 19.21 17.92 12.30
C ARG A 191 18.12 18.73 12.99
N GLU A 192 18.40 19.17 14.21
CA GLU A 192 17.67 20.22 14.90
C GLU A 192 18.16 21.55 14.32
N ASN A 193 17.38 22.17 13.44
CA ASN A 193 17.36 23.60 13.11
C ASN A 193 16.42 23.78 11.93
N ASP A 194 15.12 23.80 12.23
CA ASP A 194 14.05 24.37 11.40
C ASP A 194 12.89 24.63 12.40
N LYS A 195 13.07 25.65 13.23
CA LYS A 195 12.04 26.20 14.12
C LYS A 195 12.10 27.71 13.95
N GLU A 196 11.26 28.20 13.06
CA GLU A 196 10.58 29.50 13.07
C GLU A 196 9.84 29.59 11.72
N ASP A 197 8.67 30.24 11.74
CA ASP A 197 7.65 30.35 10.67
C ASP A 197 6.53 29.30 10.72
N GLY A 198 5.64 29.44 11.71
CA GLY A 198 4.42 28.64 11.80
C GLY A 198 3.47 29.02 12.93
N GLU A 199 3.31 30.31 13.22
CA GLU A 199 2.23 30.81 14.07
C GLU A 199 1.38 31.77 13.22
N ASP A 200 0.05 31.70 13.39
CA ASP A 200 -1.02 32.51 12.75
C ASP A 200 -1.96 31.81 11.75
N ILE A 201 -2.51 30.63 12.06
CA ILE A 201 -3.87 30.24 11.58
C ILE A 201 -4.56 29.32 12.62
N ALA A 202 -4.96 29.84 13.78
CA ALA A 202 -5.77 29.05 14.72
C ALA A 202 -6.57 29.87 15.73
N GLN A 203 -7.21 30.98 15.36
CA GLN A 203 -8.22 31.64 16.19
C GLN A 203 -9.24 32.36 15.28
N ASP A 204 -10.30 31.67 14.83
CA ASP A 204 -11.56 32.30 14.35
C ASP A 204 -12.62 31.25 13.94
N ALA A 205 -12.88 30.24 14.79
CA ALA A 205 -13.94 29.25 14.49
C ALA A 205 -14.69 28.73 15.73
N VAL A 206 -14.83 29.56 16.78
CA VAL A 206 -15.60 29.20 17.98
C VAL A 206 -16.49 30.36 18.42
N ASP A 207 -17.45 30.71 17.56
CA ASP A 207 -18.78 31.25 17.93
C ASP A 207 -19.42 31.85 16.67
N GLN A 208 -20.17 31.02 15.93
CA GLN A 208 -21.24 31.53 15.07
C GLN A 208 -22.57 31.07 15.67
N PRO A 209 -23.49 31.98 16.04
CA PRO A 209 -24.85 31.60 16.37
C PRO A 209 -25.51 31.00 15.12
N MET A 210 -26.18 29.87 15.29
CA MET A 210 -26.95 29.21 14.24
C MET A 210 -27.98 30.19 13.66
N GLU A 211 -27.74 30.69 12.44
CA GLU A 211 -28.74 31.41 11.67
C GLU A 211 -29.91 30.48 11.36
N GLU A 212 -31.09 30.85 11.87
CA GLU A 212 -32.35 30.16 11.66
C GLU A 212 -32.66 30.07 10.16
N ALA A 213 -32.99 28.87 9.68
CA ALA A 213 -33.40 28.63 8.31
C ALA A 213 -34.66 29.46 7.98
N ARG A 214 -34.46 30.60 7.31
CA ARG A 214 -35.56 31.40 6.75
C ARG A 214 -36.25 30.58 5.67
N GLY A 215 -37.51 30.25 5.92
CA GLY A 215 -38.37 29.53 4.98
C GLY A 215 -38.51 30.27 3.65
N ILE A 216 -38.69 29.49 2.57
CA ILE A 216 -38.97 29.99 1.23
C ILE A 216 -40.31 30.75 1.29
N VAL A 217 -40.26 32.07 1.08
CA VAL A 217 -41.44 32.91 0.85
C VAL A 217 -41.80 32.77 -0.62
N ILE A 218 -42.96 32.19 -0.91
CA ILE A 218 -43.56 32.19 -2.24
C ILE A 218 -44.38 33.48 -2.32
N GLU A 219 -44.00 34.39 -3.21
CA GLU A 219 -44.83 35.54 -3.58
C GLU A 219 -45.77 35.09 -4.70
N ASP A 220 -47.08 35.18 -4.44
CA ASP A 220 -48.13 34.91 -5.43
C ASP A 220 -48.24 36.13 -6.39
N ASP A 221 -48.07 35.88 -7.70
CA ASP A 221 -48.48 36.78 -8.78
C ASP A 221 -49.99 36.62 -9.10
#